data_AF-A0A7W0ABJ3-F1
#
_entry.id   AF-A0A7W0ABJ3-F1
#
_cell.length_a   1.000
_cell.length_b   1.000
_cell.length_c   1.000
_cell.angle_alpha   90.00
_cell.angle_beta   90.00
_cell.angle_gamma   90.00
#
_symmetry.space_group_name_H-M   'P 1'
#
loop_
_entity.id
_entity.type
_entity.pdbx_description
1 polymer ?
#
loop_
_entity_poly.entity_id
_entity_poly.type
_entity_poly.pdbx_seq_one_letter_code
_entity_poly.pdbx_strand_id
1 'polypeptide(L)'
;AVPIIAGEEFADGTSVEVEQRIVIDALASSFEPPLDGLLRLRILEQQSVACAAERLGISQRSATRHWRSIMIRLRADERRQG
;
A
#
# COMPACT_ATOMS: atom_id res chain seq x y z
N ALA A 1 10.09 -12.65 -31.36
CA ALA A 1 10.69 -13.59 -30.39
C ALA A 1 10.39 -13.04 -29.00
N VAL A 2 9.52 -13.72 -28.26
CA VAL A 2 9.18 -13.37 -26.86
C VAL A 2 10.20 -14.12 -25.99
N PRO A 3 10.94 -13.47 -25.10
CA PRO A 3 11.80 -14.20 -24.19
C PRO A 3 10.92 -14.96 -23.20
N ILE A 4 10.91 -16.29 -23.36
CA ILE A 4 10.44 -17.24 -22.35
C ILE A 4 11.51 -17.22 -21.27
N ILE A 5 11.21 -16.59 -20.12
CA ILE A 5 12.00 -16.82 -18.92
C ILE A 5 11.64 -18.23 -18.48
N ALA A 6 12.64 -19.11 -18.54
CA ALA A 6 12.54 -20.50 -18.16
C ALA A 6 11.88 -20.63 -16.79
N GLY A 7 10.97 -21.60 -16.70
CA GLY A 7 10.30 -21.94 -15.45
C GLY A 7 11.32 -22.25 -14.37
N GLU A 8 11.36 -21.40 -13.36
CA GLU A 8 11.59 -21.82 -12.00
C GLU A 8 10.31 -21.52 -11.24
N GLU A 9 9.57 -22.57 -10.90
CA GLU A 9 8.54 -22.53 -9.85
C GLU A 9 9.22 -22.14 -8.54
N PHE A 10 9.37 -20.84 -8.29
CA PHE A 10 9.80 -20.35 -6.99
C PHE A 10 8.58 -20.19 -6.09
N ALA A 11 8.31 -21.27 -5.36
CA ALA A 11 7.71 -21.33 -4.03
C ALA A 11 6.39 -20.57 -3.81
N ASP A 12 5.41 -21.33 -3.32
CA ASP A 12 4.03 -21.02 -2.91
C ASP A 12 3.84 -19.85 -1.89
N GLY A 13 4.84 -18.99 -1.71
CA GLY A 13 4.78 -17.73 -0.94
C GLY A 13 5.21 -16.48 -1.72
N THR A 14 6.04 -16.62 -2.77
CA THR A 14 6.62 -15.46 -3.48
C THR A 14 5.63 -14.78 -4.43
N SER A 15 4.79 -15.56 -5.12
CA SER A 15 3.82 -15.00 -6.08
C SER A 15 2.76 -14.15 -5.38
N VAL A 16 2.25 -14.62 -4.24
CA VAL A 16 1.21 -13.92 -3.48
C VAL A 16 1.74 -12.60 -2.90
N GLU A 17 2.97 -12.57 -2.38
CA GLU A 17 3.58 -11.34 -1.88
C GLU A 17 3.81 -10.30 -2.99
N VAL A 18 4.21 -10.76 -4.19
CA VAL A 18 4.38 -9.89 -5.36
C VAL A 18 3.04 -9.34 -5.86
N GLU A 19 2.02 -10.19 -5.95
CA GLU A 19 0.66 -9.78 -6.33
C GLU A 19 0.07 -8.77 -5.33
N GLN A 20 0.22 -9.02 -4.03
CA GLN A 20 -0.19 -8.08 -2.98
C GLN A 20 0.54 -6.74 -3.12
N ARG A 21 1.86 -6.76 -3.38
CA ARG A 21 2.63 -5.54 -3.61
C ARG A 21 2.06 -4.73 -4.77
N ILE A 22 1.80 -5.37 -5.91
CA ILE A 22 1.26 -4.72 -7.11
C ILE A 22 -0.10 -4.07 -6.82
N VAL A 23 -1.00 -4.79 -6.15
CA VAL A 23 -2.33 -4.26 -5.79
C VAL A 23 -2.21 -3.05 -4.87
N ILE A 24 -1.36 -3.12 -3.85
CA ILE A 24 -1.17 -2.01 -2.91
C ILE A 24 -0.48 -0.82 -3.57
N ASP A 25 0.47 -1.03 -4.47
CA ASP A 25 1.11 0.07 -5.21
C ASP A 25 0.13 0.76 -6.16
N ALA A 26 -0.71 -0.02 -6.86
CA ALA A 26 -1.80 0.52 -7.67
C ALA A 26 -2.78 1.32 -6.80
N LEU A 27 -3.18 0.80 -5.64
CA LEU A 27 -4.04 1.51 -4.70
C LEU A 27 -3.39 2.80 -4.18
N ALA A 28 -2.11 2.75 -3.80
CA ALA A 28 -1.36 3.90 -3.32
C ALA A 28 -1.26 5.00 -4.38
N SER A 29 -1.11 4.64 -5.66
CA SER A 29 -1.07 5.61 -6.77
C SER A 29 -2.37 6.42 -6.94
N SER A 30 -3.48 5.96 -6.36
CA SER A 30 -4.75 6.72 -6.35
C SER A 30 -4.82 7.82 -5.28
N PHE A 31 -3.78 7.94 -4.46
CA PHE A 31 -3.62 8.94 -3.41
C PHE A 31 -2.48 9.90 -3.75
N GLU A 32 -2.61 11.16 -3.32
CA GLU A 32 -1.54 12.15 -3.45
C GLU A 32 -0.56 12.07 -2.26
N PRO A 33 0.72 12.47 -2.44
CA PRO A 33 1.64 12.62 -1.32
C PRO A 33 1.11 13.56 -0.24
N PRO A 34 1.26 13.22 1.06
CA PRO A 34 2.00 12.08 1.60
C PRO A 34 1.14 10.82 1.85
N LEU A 35 -0.11 10.76 1.38
CA LEU A 35 -1.05 9.66 1.71
C LEU A 35 -0.66 8.33 1.04
N ASP A 36 -0.12 8.38 -0.16
CA ASP A 36 0.39 7.22 -0.89
C ASP A 36 1.54 6.54 -0.12
N GLY A 37 2.52 7.32 0.33
CA GLY A 37 3.63 6.85 1.15
C GLY A 37 3.15 6.32 2.49
N LEU A 38 2.18 6.98 3.11
CA LEU A 38 1.59 6.53 4.37
C LEU A 38 0.88 5.18 4.22
N LEU A 39 0.17 4.95 3.11
CA LEU A 39 -0.48 3.67 2.81
C LEU A 39 0.56 2.56 2.61
N ARG A 40 1.61 2.79 1.82
CA ARG A 40 2.69 1.81 1.58
C ARG A 40 3.36 1.38 2.88
N LEU A 41 3.78 2.35 3.71
CA LEU A 41 4.45 2.08 4.99
C LEU A 41 3.54 1.30 5.96
N ARG A 42 2.24 1.59 5.96
CA ARG A 42 1.27 0.93 6.84
C ARG A 42 0.96 -0.50 6.44
N ILE A 43 0.82 -0.77 5.16
CA ILE A 43 0.32 -2.05 4.66
C ILE A 43 1.47 -2.99 4.27
N LEU A 44 2.46 -2.50 3.53
CA LEU A 44 3.56 -3.32 3.03
C LEU A 44 4.66 -3.53 4.07
N GLU A 45 4.93 -2.51 4.88
CA GLU A 45 5.99 -2.55 5.89
C GLU A 45 5.44 -2.72 7.33
N GLN A 46 4.12 -2.81 7.48
CA GLN A 46 3.42 -2.99 8.76
C GLN A 46 3.81 -1.98 9.86
N GLN A 47 4.37 -0.82 9.49
CA GLN A 47 4.85 0.18 10.44
C GLN A 47 3.69 0.87 11.15
N SER A 48 3.87 1.37 12.37
CA SER A 48 2.85 2.18 13.04
C SER A 48 2.64 3.52 12.32
N VAL A 49 1.48 4.18 12.54
CA VAL A 49 1.22 5.53 11.99
C VAL A 49 2.26 6.55 12.50
N ALA A 50 2.75 6.38 13.72
CA ALA A 50 3.78 7.25 14.29
C ALA A 50 5.13 7.07 13.56
N CYS A 51 5.58 5.85 13.37
CA CYS A 51 6.82 5.55 12.64
C CYS A 51 6.75 6.01 11.18
N ALA A 52 5.61 5.79 10.52
CA ALA A 52 5.39 6.28 9.17
C ALA A 52 5.38 7.83 9.09
N ALA A 53 4.85 8.50 10.12
CA ALA A 53 4.87 9.97 10.20
C ALA A 53 6.31 10.51 10.25
N GLU A 54 7.16 9.90 11.08
CA GLU A 54 8.58 10.24 11.19
C GLU A 54 9.31 10.06 9.86
N ARG A 55 9.10 8.91 9.18
CA ARG A 55 9.74 8.63 7.89
C ARG A 55 9.31 9.58 6.78
N LEU A 56 8.07 10.03 6.81
CA LEU A 56 7.51 10.96 5.81
C LEU A 56 7.75 12.43 6.17
N GLY A 57 8.38 12.72 7.31
CA GLY A 57 8.65 14.09 7.75
C GLY A 57 7.36 14.88 8.07
N ILE A 58 6.28 14.21 8.47
CA ILE A 58 5.01 14.84 8.82
C ILE A 58 4.69 14.69 10.30
N SER A 59 3.88 15.60 10.84
CA SER A 59 3.46 15.49 12.25
C SER A 59 2.59 14.25 12.48
N GLN A 60 2.70 13.64 13.67
CA GLN A 60 1.86 12.50 14.06
C GLN A 60 0.36 12.82 14.00
N ARG A 61 -0.04 14.07 14.30
CA ARG A 61 -1.42 14.54 14.18
C ARG A 61 -1.88 14.54 12.72
N SER A 62 -1.05 15.04 11.80
CA SER A 62 -1.33 15.03 10.36
C SER A 62 -1.42 13.60 9.84
N ALA A 63 -0.46 12.74 10.18
CA ALA A 63 -0.46 11.33 9.80
C ALA A 63 -1.72 10.59 10.29
N THR A 64 -2.15 10.83 11.53
CA THR A 64 -3.38 10.25 12.07
C THR A 64 -4.62 10.71 11.30
N ARG A 65 -4.69 12.00 10.95
CA ARG A 65 -5.78 12.55 10.14
C ARG A 65 -5.79 11.97 8.72
N HIS A 66 -4.63 11.91 8.07
CA HIS A 66 -4.46 11.33 6.75
C HIS A 66 -4.84 9.85 6.75
N TRP A 67 -4.39 9.09 7.74
CA TRP A 67 -4.73 7.68 7.90
C TRP A 67 -6.25 7.46 8.03
N ARG A 68 -6.94 8.28 8.83
CA ARG A 68 -8.41 8.23 8.91
C ARG A 68 -9.06 8.52 7.55
N SER A 69 -8.56 9.51 6.81
CA SER A 69 -9.10 9.85 5.49
C SER A 69 -8.93 8.72 4.48
N ILE A 70 -7.77 8.05 4.49
CA ILE A 70 -7.50 6.87 3.67
C ILE A 70 -8.52 5.78 3.99
N MET A 71 -8.66 5.42 5.27
CA MET A 71 -9.59 4.36 5.70
C MET A 71 -11.05 4.65 5.36
N ILE A 72 -11.48 5.93 5.45
CA ILE A 72 -12.83 6.33 5.05
C ILE A 72 -13.04 6.12 3.55
N ARG A 73 -12.07 6.53 2.72
CA ARG A 73 -12.15 6.38 1.27
C ARG A 73 -12.19 4.90 0.86
N LEU A 74 -11.30 4.08 1.42
CA LEU A 74 -11.27 2.64 1.13
C LEU A 74 -12.60 1.95 1.46
N ARG A 75 -13.20 2.24 2.62
CA ARG A 75 -14.53 1.72 3.00
C ARG A 75 -15.67 2.24 2.13
N ALA A 76 -15.50 3.41 1.51
CA ALA A 76 -16.48 3.94 0.58
C ALA A 76 -16.36 3.26 -0.79
N ASP A 77 -15.14 2.97 -1.24
CA ASP A 77 -14.89 2.28 -2.50
C ASP A 77 -15.31 0.81 -2.42
N GLU A 78 -15.05 0.11 -1.30
CA GLU A 78 -15.54 -1.26 -1.03
C GLU A 78 -17.07 -1.35 -1.17
N ARG A 79 -17.80 -0.38 -0.61
CA ARG A 79 -19.27 -0.31 -0.69
C ARG A 79 -19.83 0.00 -2.08
N ARG A 80 -19.01 0.49 -3.01
CA ARG A 80 -19.44 0.71 -4.41
C ARG A 80 -19.19 -0.52 -5.29
N GLN A 81 -18.35 -1.45 -4.85
CA GLN A 81 -17.96 -2.64 -5.59
C GLN A 81 -18.73 -3.90 -5.19
N GLY A 82 -19.36 -3.92 -4.01
CA GLY A 82 -20.28 -4.96 -3.55
C GLY A 82 -21.74 -4.60 -3.80
#